data_AF-A0A2P5L390-F1
#
_entry.id   AF-A0A2P5L390-F1
#
_cell.length_a   1.000
_cell.length_b   1.000
_cell.length_c   1.000
_cell.angle_alpha   90.00
_cell.angle_beta   90.00
_cell.angle_gamma   90.00
#
_symmetry.space_group_name_H-M   'P 1'
#
loop_
_entity.id
_entity.type
_entity.pdbx_description
1 polymer ?
#
loop_
_entity_poly.entity_id
_entity_poly.type
_entity_poly.pdbx_seq_one_letter_code
_entity_poly.pdbx_strand_id
1 'polypeptide(L)' 'PSVERGVHYLLDTQQLDGFWKNEYSNAPGFPRFFYLKYHGYHKFFPLWALARFRNEHCKVGMLADCISR' A
#
# COMPACT_ATOMS: atom_id res chain seq x y z
N PRO A 1 -4.81 -11.54 11.20
CA PRO A 1 -3.36 -11.37 11.49
C PRO A 1 -2.48 -10.94 10.30
N SER A 2 -2.38 -11.68 9.18
CA SER A 2 -1.41 -11.32 8.11
C SER A 2 -1.72 -10.00 7.41
N VAL A 3 -3.01 -9.71 7.16
CA VAL A 3 -3.45 -8.46 6.53
C VAL A 3 -3.18 -7.26 7.44
N GLU A 4 -3.53 -7.34 8.73
CA GLU A 4 -3.27 -6.28 9.71
C GLU A 4 -1.78 -5.95 9.83
N ARG A 5 -0.91 -6.98 9.85
CA ARG A 5 0.55 -6.77 9.85
C ARG A 5 1.02 -6.03 8.60
N GLY A 6 0.46 -6.36 7.43
CA GLY A 6 0.75 -5.65 6.19
C GLY A 6 0.32 -4.19 6.24
N VAL A 7 -0.84 -3.91 6.82
CA VAL A 7 -1.35 -2.54 7.04
C VAL A 7 -0.44 -1.76 7.97
N HIS A 8 -0.07 -2.33 9.13
CA HIS A 8 0.88 -1.71 10.06
C HIS A 8 2.22 -1.41 9.39
N TYR A 9 2.77 -2.35 8.63
CA TYR A 9 3.99 -2.10 7.86
C TYR A 9 3.85 -0.90 6.90
N LEU A 10 2.73 -0.78 6.19
CA LEU A 10 2.51 0.36 5.29
C LEU A 10 2.40 1.68 6.06
N LEU A 11 1.73 1.70 7.22
CA LEU A 11 1.63 2.90 8.06
C LEU A 11 3.00 3.31 8.63
N ASP A 12 3.77 2.34 9.12
CA ASP A 12 5.06 2.58 9.77
C ASP A 12 6.17 3.00 8.78
N THR A 13 6.03 2.63 7.50
CA THR A 13 7.04 2.89 6.45
C THR A 13 6.67 4.00 5.48
N GLN A 14 5.52 4.67 5.68
CA GLN A 14 5.15 5.84 4.89
C GLN A 14 6.13 7.00 5.18
N GLN A 15 6.64 7.62 4.13
CA GLN A 15 7.56 8.74 4.25
C GLN A 15 6.83 10.07 4.50
N LEU A 16 7.58 11.10 4.86
CA LEU A 16 7.05 12.45 5.12
C LEU A 16 6.33 13.07 3.91
N ASP A 17 6.68 12.66 2.69
CA ASP A 17 6.01 13.09 1.45
C ASP A 17 4.68 12.35 1.20
N GLY A 18 4.31 11.40 2.06
CA GLY A 18 3.12 10.58 1.95
C GLY A 18 3.26 9.36 1.04
N PHE A 19 4.45 9.07 0.50
CA PHE A 19 4.69 7.92 -0.38
C PHE A 19 5.56 6.85 0.28
N TRP A 20 5.73 5.71 -0.42
CA TRP A 20 6.53 4.59 0.07
C TRP A 20 7.85 4.47 -0.67
N LYS A 21 8.87 4.01 0.04
CA LYS A 21 10.19 3.77 -0.54
C LYS A 21 10.09 2.70 -1.63
N ASN A 22 10.73 2.95 -2.78
CA ASN A 22 10.85 1.96 -3.83
C ASN A 22 12.24 2.04 -4.48
N GLU A 23 13.11 1.11 -4.11
CA GLU A 23 14.50 1.07 -4.59
C GLU A 23 14.66 0.16 -5.82
N TYR A 24 13.78 -0.83 -5.98
CA TYR A 24 13.93 -1.89 -6.96
C TYR A 24 13.01 -1.72 -8.18
N SER A 25 13.33 -2.42 -9.26
CA SER A 25 12.42 -2.57 -10.40
C SER A 25 11.22 -3.42 -9.99
N ASN A 26 10.02 -3.01 -10.44
CA ASN A 26 8.75 -3.59 -10.00
C ASN A 26 7.93 -4.18 -11.14
N ALA A 27 8.50 -4.22 -12.35
CA ALA A 27 7.89 -4.90 -13.47
C ALA A 27 8.94 -5.53 -14.40
N PRO A 28 8.64 -6.71 -14.97
CA PRO A 28 9.44 -7.23 -16.06
C PRO A 28 9.21 -6.37 -17.32
N GLY A 29 10.28 -6.05 -18.03
CA GLY A 29 10.19 -5.63 -19.43
C GLY A 29 10.42 -6.86 -20.32
N PHE A 30 11.66 -7.35 -20.31
CA PHE A 30 12.03 -8.66 -20.87
C PHE A 30 12.71 -9.48 -19.78
N PRO A 31 12.11 -10.60 -19.32
CA PRO A 31 12.66 -11.40 -18.21
C PRO A 31 14.14 -11.73 -18.43
N ARG A 32 14.98 -11.42 -17.42
CA ARG A 32 16.46 -11.54 -17.42
C ARG A 32 17.25 -10.50 -18.24
N PHE A 33 16.60 -9.73 -19.11
CA PHE A 33 17.30 -8.78 -19.99
C PHE A 33 16.96 -7.32 -19.70
N PHE A 34 15.75 -7.05 -19.20
CA PHE A 34 15.29 -5.69 -18.96
C PHE A 34 14.19 -5.65 -17.91
N TYR A 35 14.35 -4.76 -16.93
CA TYR A 35 13.37 -4.55 -15.86
C TYR A 35 12.93 -3.09 -15.84
N LEU A 36 11.63 -2.89 -15.72
CA LEU A 36 10.99 -1.59 -15.67
C LEU A 36 10.73 -1.15 -14.23
N LYS A 37 10.74 0.16 -14.04
CA LYS A 37 10.29 0.79 -12.80
C LYS A 37 9.11 1.69 -13.08
N TYR A 38 7.93 1.24 -12.68
CA TYR A 38 6.74 2.10 -12.65
C TYR A 38 6.80 3.00 -11.43
N HIS A 39 7.13 4.27 -11.65
CA HIS A 39 7.21 5.28 -10.59
C HIS A 39 5.85 5.55 -9.92
N GLY A 40 4.72 5.18 -10.51
CA GLY A 40 3.42 5.32 -9.84
C GLY A 40 3.16 4.28 -8.74
N TYR A 41 3.75 3.08 -8.84
CA TYR A 41 3.30 1.93 -8.05
C TYR A 41 3.48 2.14 -6.54
N HIS A 42 4.58 2.79 -6.14
CA HIS A 42 4.88 3.09 -4.75
C HIS A 42 3.99 4.18 -4.14
N LYS A 43 3.16 4.83 -4.96
CA LYS A 43 2.20 5.85 -4.54
C LYS A 43 0.79 5.28 -4.51
N PHE A 44 0.37 4.69 -5.63
CA PHE A 44 -1.02 4.28 -5.83
C PHE A 44 -1.39 3.00 -5.09
N PHE A 45 -0.55 1.96 -5.13
CA PHE A 45 -0.94 0.66 -4.59
C PHE A 45 -1.04 0.62 -3.07
N PRO A 46 -0.07 1.16 -2.29
CA PRO A 46 -0.19 1.18 -0.83
C PRO A 46 -1.42 1.98 -0.37
N LEU A 47 -1.66 3.15 -0.97
CA LEU A 47 -2.83 3.97 -0.67
C LEU A 47 -4.14 3.21 -0.98
N TRP A 48 -4.21 2.55 -2.13
CA TRP A 48 -5.38 1.77 -2.50
C TRP A 48 -5.62 0.59 -1.57
N ALA A 49 -4.56 -0.11 -1.14
CA ALA A 49 -4.63 -1.20 -0.19
C ALA A 49 -5.15 -0.74 1.17
N LEU A 50 -4.65 0.39 1.70
CA LEU A 50 -5.14 0.99 2.95
C LEU A 50 -6.61 1.40 2.85
N ALA A 51 -7.01 2.04 1.74
CA ALA A 51 -8.40 2.43 1.51
C ALA A 51 -9.32 1.21 1.44
N ARG A 52 -8.90 0.15 0.75
CA ARG A 52 -9.63 -1.13 0.70
C ARG A 52 -9.75 -1.73 2.09
N PHE A 53 -8.66 -1.83 2.84
CA PHE A 53 -8.66 -2.37 4.19
C PHE A 53 -9.67 -1.65 5.10
N ARG A 54 -9.61 -0.31 5.13
CA ARG A 54 -10.57 0.53 5.86
C ARG A 54 -12.01 0.23 5.45
N ASN A 55 -12.29 0.25 4.14
CA ASN A 55 -13.65 0.08 3.63
C ASN A 55 -14.23 -1.30 3.95
N GLU A 56 -13.44 -2.38 3.87
CA GLU A 56 -13.93 -3.72 4.21
C GLU A 56 -14.13 -3.90 5.73
N HIS A 57 -13.27 -3.31 6.57
CA HIS A 57 -13.44 -3.37 8.03
C HIS A 57 -14.61 -2.49 8.52
N CYS A 58 -14.91 -1.42 7.80
CA CYS A 58 -16.07 -0.58 8.08
C CYS A 58 -17.41 -1.24 7.75
N LYS A 59 -17.48 -2.06 6.70
CA LYS A 59 -18.71 -2.80 6.35
C LYS A 59 -19.06 -3.88 7.39
N VAL A 60 -18.06 -4.41 8.09
CA VAL A 60 -18.22 -5.55 9.03
C VAL A 60 -18.62 -5.07 10.43
N GLY A 61 -18.82 -3.76 10.65
CA GLY A 61 -19.45 -3.24 11.88
C GLY A 61 -18.48 -2.84 12.98
N MET A 62 -17.19 -2.62 12.69
CA MET A 62 -16.29 -1.96 13.63
C MET A 62 -16.42 -0.43 13.48
N LEU A 63 -17.52 0.12 13.97
CA LEU A 63 -17.92 1.53 13.84
C LEU A 63 -16.91 2.55 14.42
N ALA A 64 -15.99 2.12 15.28
CA ALA A 64 -15.01 3.01 15.92
C ALA A 64 -13.93 3.54 14.97
N ASP A 65 -13.60 2.80 13.89
CA ASP A 65 -12.49 3.15 12.98
C ASP A 65 -12.94 3.87 11.70
N CYS A 66 -14.25 4.02 11.49
CA CYS A 66 -14.78 4.43 10.20
C CYS A 66 -14.87 5.94 9.97
N ILE A 67 -14.70 6.76 11.02
CA ILE A 67 -14.98 8.20 10.97
C ILE A 67 -13.81 9.07 11.46
N SER A 68 -12.65 8.52 11.81
CA SER A 68 -11.47 9.32 12.20
C SER A 68 -10.35 9.13 11.16
N ARG A 69 -10.06 10.05 10.24
CA ARG A 69 -10.20 11.51 10.18
C ARG A 69 -10.88 11.99 8.88
#